data_AF-A0A6I4SU37-F1
#
_entry.id   AF-A0A6I4SU37-F1
#
_cell.length_a   1.000
_cell.length_b   1.000
_cell.length_c   1.000
_cell.angle_alpha   90.00
_cell.angle_beta   90.00
_cell.angle_gamma   90.00
#
_symmetry.space_group_name_H-M   'P 1'
#
loop_
_entity.id
_entity.type
_entity.pdbx_description
1 polymer ?
#
loop_
_entity_poly.entity_id
_entity_poly.type
_entity_poly.pdbx_seq_one_letter_code
_entity_poly.pdbx_strand_id
1 'polypeptide(L)'
;MRKQFRLFTYTRLVLASLLLACGAGVSAQDHADHANMAMDAAAPGAITRTVKWSDASAWPSGKVPAAGEEVTIPRGTEVLLDVSPPELRSITVQGKLTFADERDLSLVTDWIYLPGGELQIGTEAKPFTHKATITLTDKVPGENINTMGDRGIMMLRG
;
A
#
# COMPACT_ATOMS: atom_id res chain seq x y z
N MET A 1 -6.82 -54.16 13.60
CA MET A 1 -6.85 -53.99 15.07
C MET A 1 -6.28 -55.23 15.77
N ARG A 2 -5.05 -55.13 16.31
CA ARG A 2 -4.35 -56.01 17.31
C ARG A 2 -2.86 -55.58 17.27
N LYS A 3 -2.41 -54.73 18.21
CA LYS A 3 -1.77 -54.98 19.53
C LYS A 3 -0.24 -55.31 19.47
N GLN A 4 0.50 -54.55 20.30
CA GLN A 4 1.82 -54.77 20.96
C GLN A 4 3.10 -54.36 20.17
N PHE A 5 4.23 -53.90 20.74
CA PHE A 5 4.80 -54.07 22.10
C PHE A 5 6.08 -53.16 22.30
N ARG A 6 6.40 -52.85 23.57
CA ARG A 6 7.72 -52.53 24.23
C ARG A 6 8.25 -51.10 24.10
N LEU A 7 8.29 -50.27 25.17
CA LEU A 7 9.01 -50.34 26.45
C LEU A 7 10.53 -50.13 26.30
N PHE A 8 11.02 -48.93 26.63
CA PHE A 8 12.38 -48.72 27.16
C PHE A 8 12.37 -47.62 28.24
N THR A 9 12.89 -48.02 29.38
CA THR A 9 13.09 -47.34 30.66
C THR A 9 14.22 -46.30 30.64
N TYR A 10 14.32 -45.52 31.73
CA TYR A 10 15.49 -44.93 32.42
C TYR A 10 15.21 -43.47 32.82
N THR A 11 14.66 -43.19 34.00
CA THR A 11 15.32 -43.09 35.32
C THR A 11 16.33 -41.94 35.43
N ARG A 12 16.01 -40.96 36.30
CA ARG A 12 16.88 -40.16 37.22
C ARG A 12 16.31 -38.73 37.33
N LEU A 13 16.38 -38.01 38.44
CA LEU A 13 16.51 -38.24 39.88
C LEU A 13 16.17 -36.85 40.47
N VAL A 14 15.48 -36.82 41.60
CA VAL A 14 15.04 -35.62 42.32
C VAL A 14 16.23 -34.75 42.77
N LEU A 15 16.08 -33.42 42.75
CA LEU A 15 16.61 -32.60 43.84
C LEU A 15 15.71 -31.39 44.10
N ALA A 16 15.19 -31.35 45.32
CA ALA A 16 14.44 -30.26 45.91
C ALA A 16 15.40 -29.20 46.46
N SER A 17 15.03 -27.92 46.30
CA SER A 17 15.60 -26.83 47.09
C SER A 17 14.47 -25.89 47.51
N LEU A 18 14.12 -25.97 48.80
CA LEU A 18 13.22 -25.10 49.52
C LEU A 18 14.02 -23.89 50.02
N LEU A 19 13.64 -22.67 49.68
CA LEU A 19 14.07 -21.47 50.41
C LEU A 19 12.87 -20.55 50.65
N LEU A 20 12.77 -20.18 51.93
CA LEU A 20 11.71 -19.41 52.56
C LEU A 20 12.17 -17.94 52.72
N ALA A 21 11.18 -17.04 52.71
CA ALA A 21 11.10 -15.79 53.46
C ALA A 21 11.51 -14.43 52.82
N CYS A 22 10.47 -13.57 52.77
CA CYS A 22 10.38 -12.15 53.16
C CYS A 22 11.25 -11.07 52.51
N GLY A 23 10.59 -10.07 51.92
CA GLY A 23 11.12 -8.71 51.76
C GLY A 23 10.35 -7.89 50.72
N ALA A 24 9.67 -6.84 51.18
CA ALA A 24 8.88 -5.94 50.35
C ALA A 24 9.71 -5.23 49.26
N GLY A 25 9.18 -5.21 48.05
CA GLY A 25 9.67 -4.38 46.95
C GLY A 25 8.50 -4.08 46.02
N VAL A 26 7.94 -2.88 46.15
CA VAL A 26 7.00 -2.30 45.19
C VAL A 26 7.74 -2.12 43.87
N SER A 27 7.26 -2.73 42.79
CA SER A 27 7.65 -2.35 41.43
C SER A 27 6.39 -2.21 40.59
N ALA A 28 6.31 -1.06 39.93
CA ALA A 28 5.19 -0.57 39.14
C ALA A 28 4.68 -1.60 38.12
N GLN A 29 3.36 -1.67 38.01
CA GLN A 29 2.67 -2.48 37.02
C GLN A 29 2.65 -1.70 35.70
N ASP A 30 3.70 -1.87 34.88
CA ASP A 30 3.68 -1.45 33.48
C ASP A 30 2.80 -2.43 32.71
N HIS A 31 1.59 -1.97 32.35
CA HIS A 31 0.72 -2.63 31.39
C HIS A 31 1.35 -2.48 30.00
N ALA A 32 2.23 -3.40 29.64
CA ALA A 32 2.76 -3.53 28.29
C ALA A 32 2.19 -4.80 27.64
N ASP A 33 0.92 -4.76 27.26
CA ASP A 33 0.30 -5.77 26.40
C ASP A 33 -0.36 -5.09 25.19
N HIS A 34 0.45 -4.44 24.35
CA HIS A 34 0.10 -4.24 22.95
C HIS A 34 0.71 -5.37 22.12
N ALA A 35 0.17 -6.57 22.33
CA ALA A 35 0.50 -7.73 21.52
C ALA A 35 0.07 -7.47 20.06
N ASN A 36 1.07 -7.17 19.23
CA ASN A 36 1.20 -7.65 17.86
C ASN A 36 -0.07 -7.62 16.99
N MET A 37 -0.55 -6.43 16.66
CA MET A 37 -1.30 -6.22 15.40
C MET A 37 -0.31 -5.78 14.33
N ALA A 38 0.66 -6.64 14.01
CA ALA A 38 1.37 -6.55 12.75
C ALA A 38 0.34 -6.82 11.66
N MET A 39 -0.35 -5.77 11.19
CA MET A 39 -0.94 -5.78 9.86
C MET A 39 0.22 -6.14 8.93
N ASP A 40 0.15 -7.32 8.34
CA ASP A 40 1.03 -7.75 7.25
C ASP A 40 1.16 -6.57 6.29
N ALA A 41 2.31 -5.88 6.39
CA ALA A 41 2.66 -4.80 5.51
C ALA A 41 3.06 -5.50 4.21
N ALA A 42 2.04 -5.95 3.47
CA ALA A 42 2.23 -6.56 2.18
C ALA A 42 3.07 -5.59 1.36
N ALA A 43 4.27 -6.04 1.00
CA ALA A 43 5.15 -5.33 0.09
C ALA A 43 4.34 -4.84 -1.13
N PRO A 44 4.74 -3.73 -1.78
CA PRO A 44 4.15 -3.33 -3.05
C PRO A 44 4.02 -4.57 -3.93
N GLY A 45 2.79 -4.92 -4.27
CA GLY A 45 2.54 -6.16 -5.00
C GLY A 45 3.32 -6.11 -6.30
N ALA A 46 4.11 -7.16 -6.59
CA ALA A 46 4.93 -7.20 -7.79
C ALA A 46 4.08 -6.81 -9.01
N ILE A 47 4.61 -5.90 -9.84
CA ILE A 47 3.93 -5.52 -11.09
C ILE A 47 3.93 -6.75 -12.00
N THR A 48 2.73 -7.20 -12.37
CA THR A 48 2.49 -8.37 -13.23
C THR A 48 1.95 -7.98 -14.61
N ARG A 49 1.50 -6.73 -14.75
CA ARG A 49 0.90 -6.17 -15.96
C ARG A 49 1.33 -4.71 -16.10
N THR A 50 1.85 -4.35 -17.27
CA THR A 50 2.11 -2.95 -17.65
C THR A 50 1.28 -2.62 -18.88
N VAL A 51 0.53 -1.52 -18.82
CA VAL A 51 -0.36 -1.05 -19.90
C VAL A 51 -0.20 0.44 -20.12
N LYS A 52 -0.56 0.92 -21.31
CA LYS A 52 -0.61 2.36 -21.61
C LYS A 52 -1.95 2.93 -21.20
N TRP A 53 -1.97 4.18 -20.75
CA TRP A 53 -3.20 4.90 -20.45
C TRP A 53 -4.11 5.01 -21.68
N SER A 54 -3.52 5.29 -22.84
CA SER A 54 -4.23 5.42 -24.12
C SER A 54 -4.85 4.11 -24.64
N ASP A 55 -4.48 2.95 -24.08
CA ASP A 55 -5.01 1.65 -24.52
C ASP A 55 -6.39 1.41 -23.89
N ALA A 56 -7.42 1.35 -24.72
CA ALA A 56 -8.78 1.08 -24.28
C ALA A 56 -8.93 -0.25 -23.53
N SER A 57 -8.09 -1.25 -23.83
CA SER A 57 -8.08 -2.55 -23.16
C SER A 57 -7.44 -2.54 -21.77
N ALA A 58 -6.82 -1.43 -21.37
CA ALA A 58 -6.34 -1.20 -20.01
C ALA A 58 -7.49 -1.01 -19.01
N TRP A 59 -8.68 -0.63 -19.50
CA TRP A 59 -9.78 -0.14 -18.69
C TRP A 59 -10.95 -1.13 -18.65
N PRO A 60 -11.63 -1.32 -17.51
CA PRO A 60 -12.74 -2.27 -17.39
C PRO A 60 -13.89 -2.03 -18.36
N SER A 61 -14.13 -0.77 -18.76
CA SER A 61 -15.18 -0.38 -19.71
C SER A 61 -14.80 -0.62 -21.18
N GLY A 62 -13.55 -1.03 -21.45
CA GLY A 62 -13.01 -1.13 -22.81
C GLY A 62 -12.87 0.24 -23.49
N LYS A 63 -12.78 1.33 -22.72
CA LYS A 63 -12.63 2.71 -23.19
C LYS A 63 -11.70 3.47 -22.25
N VAL A 64 -10.92 4.39 -22.82
CA VAL A 64 -10.08 5.31 -22.04
C VAL A 64 -10.96 6.22 -21.18
N PRO A 65 -10.58 6.50 -19.91
CA PRO A 65 -11.37 7.33 -19.01
C PRO A 65 -11.73 8.69 -19.59
N ALA A 66 -13.00 9.06 -19.45
CA ALA A 66 -13.55 10.32 -19.90
C ALA A 66 -13.46 11.41 -18.81
N ALA A 67 -13.82 12.65 -19.19
CA ALA A 67 -13.83 13.77 -18.25
C ALA A 67 -14.78 13.51 -17.08
N GLY A 68 -14.34 13.80 -15.86
CA GLY A 68 -15.10 13.62 -14.63
C GLY A 68 -15.24 12.16 -14.17
N GLU A 69 -14.54 11.21 -14.81
CA GLU A 69 -14.53 9.82 -14.33
C GLU A 69 -13.53 9.64 -13.18
N GLU A 70 -13.85 8.70 -12.30
CA GLU A 70 -12.97 8.22 -11.23
C GLU A 70 -12.14 7.06 -11.73
N VAL A 71 -10.83 7.11 -11.51
CA VAL A 71 -9.90 6.10 -12.02
C VAL A 71 -9.28 5.33 -10.87
N THR A 72 -9.27 4.00 -10.97
CA THR A 72 -8.54 3.13 -10.06
C THR A 72 -7.51 2.30 -10.81
N ILE A 73 -6.24 2.40 -10.41
CA ILE A 73 -5.16 1.54 -10.87
C ILE A 73 -4.96 0.42 -9.84
N PRO A 74 -5.32 -0.83 -10.14
CA PRO A 74 -5.29 -1.92 -9.18
C PRO A 74 -3.85 -2.38 -8.87
N ARG A 75 -3.68 -3.08 -7.75
CA ARG A 75 -2.41 -3.73 -7.38
C ARG A 75 -1.92 -4.63 -8.51
N GLY A 76 -0.59 -4.72 -8.66
CA GLY A 76 0.06 -5.54 -9.68
C GLY A 76 -0.08 -4.99 -11.11
N THR A 77 -0.70 -3.82 -11.29
CA THR A 77 -0.79 -3.12 -12.59
C THR A 77 0.02 -1.83 -12.55
N GLU A 78 0.88 -1.65 -13.54
CA GLU A 78 1.46 -0.36 -13.88
C GLU A 78 0.72 0.23 -15.08
N VAL A 79 0.26 1.48 -14.93
CA VAL A 79 -0.26 2.27 -16.04
C VAL A 79 0.80 3.31 -16.41
N LEU A 80 1.24 3.26 -17.67
CA LEU A 80 2.09 4.28 -18.28
C LEU A 80 1.21 5.39 -18.85
N LEU A 81 1.27 6.58 -18.23
CA LEU A 81 0.61 7.79 -18.70
C LEU A 81 1.34 8.32 -19.93
N ASP A 82 0.87 7.95 -21.11
CA ASP A 82 1.47 8.28 -22.41
C ASP A 82 0.75 9.43 -23.16
N VAL A 83 -0.40 9.85 -22.63
CA VAL A 83 -1.20 10.98 -23.11
C VAL A 83 -1.74 11.75 -21.91
N SER A 84 -1.95 13.07 -22.06
CA SER A 84 -2.67 13.87 -21.06
C SER A 84 -4.16 13.47 -21.08
N PRO A 85 -4.72 12.87 -20.03
CA PRO A 85 -6.14 12.56 -19.98
C PRO A 85 -6.98 13.84 -19.94
N PRO A 86 -8.28 13.77 -20.24
CA PRO A 86 -9.20 14.83 -19.87
C PRO A 86 -9.18 15.02 -18.34
N GLU A 87 -9.73 16.14 -17.87
CA GLU A 87 -9.87 16.38 -16.43
C GLU A 87 -10.70 15.26 -15.77
N LEU A 88 -10.07 14.54 -14.85
CA LEU A 88 -10.69 13.43 -14.13
C LEU A 88 -11.33 13.93 -12.85
N ARG A 89 -12.23 13.12 -12.29
CA ARG A 89 -12.75 13.38 -10.96
C ARG A 89 -11.71 13.06 -9.89
N SER A 90 -11.17 11.85 -9.91
CA SER A 90 -10.19 11.39 -8.92
C SER A 90 -9.33 10.27 -9.47
N ILE A 91 -8.16 10.06 -8.85
CA ILE A 91 -7.32 8.89 -9.13
C ILE A 91 -6.96 8.18 -7.83
N THR A 92 -7.25 6.88 -7.77
CA THR A 92 -6.74 5.96 -6.75
C THR A 92 -5.68 5.03 -7.35
N VAL A 93 -4.47 5.03 -6.80
CA VAL A 93 -3.34 4.22 -7.26
C VAL A 93 -2.97 3.18 -6.21
N GLN A 94 -3.43 1.94 -6.40
CA GLN A 94 -3.01 0.79 -5.59
C GLN A 94 -1.83 0.05 -6.22
N GLY A 95 -1.69 0.14 -7.54
CA GLY A 95 -0.54 -0.35 -8.30
C GLY A 95 0.50 0.74 -8.51
N LYS A 96 0.83 1.01 -9.77
CA LYS A 96 1.79 2.05 -10.16
C LYS A 96 1.25 2.93 -11.29
N LEU A 97 1.42 4.24 -11.16
CA LEU A 97 1.22 5.21 -12.23
C LEU A 97 2.57 5.82 -12.61
N THR A 98 3.02 5.60 -13.84
CA THR A 98 4.31 6.11 -14.33
C THR A 98 4.07 7.13 -15.46
N PHE A 99 4.68 8.30 -15.39
CA PHE A 99 4.65 9.27 -16.49
C PHE A 99 5.61 8.82 -17.61
N ALA A 100 5.11 8.72 -18.84
CA ALA A 100 5.95 8.40 -19.99
C ALA A 100 6.87 9.58 -20.34
N ASP A 101 8.17 9.33 -20.37
CA ASP A 101 9.18 10.33 -20.75
C ASP A 101 9.29 10.43 -22.28
N GLU A 102 8.20 10.83 -22.92
CA GLU A 102 8.11 11.00 -24.39
C GLU A 102 7.63 12.39 -24.81
N ARG A 103 6.95 13.12 -23.92
CA ARG A 103 6.37 14.45 -24.17
C ARG A 103 6.01 15.15 -22.86
N ASP A 104 5.66 16.43 -22.96
CA ASP A 104 5.02 17.14 -21.86
C ASP A 104 3.64 16.52 -21.57
N LEU A 105 3.38 16.24 -20.30
CA LEU A 105 2.16 15.59 -19.83
C LEU A 105 1.49 16.42 -18.74
N SER A 106 0.16 16.50 -18.80
CA SER A 106 -0.66 17.14 -17.78
C SER A 106 -1.68 16.15 -17.24
N LEU A 107 -1.81 16.14 -15.92
CA LEU A 107 -2.82 15.38 -15.21
C LEU A 107 -3.63 16.32 -14.33
N VAL A 108 -4.93 16.44 -14.61
CA VAL A 108 -5.87 17.29 -13.87
C VAL A 108 -6.89 16.39 -13.19
N THR A 109 -7.03 16.53 -11.87
CA THR A 109 -7.90 15.69 -11.02
C THR A 109 -8.16 16.42 -9.70
N ASP A 110 -9.20 16.07 -8.95
CA ASP A 110 -9.41 16.70 -7.64
C ASP A 110 -8.34 16.30 -6.63
N TRP A 111 -8.06 15.00 -6.58
CA TRP A 111 -7.05 14.40 -5.71
C TRP A 111 -6.42 13.16 -6.34
N ILE A 112 -5.27 12.76 -5.80
CA ILE A 112 -4.60 11.48 -6.08
C ILE A 112 -4.39 10.76 -4.76
N TYR A 113 -4.91 9.53 -4.63
CA TYR A 113 -4.78 8.72 -3.43
C TYR A 113 -3.95 7.46 -3.71
N LEU A 114 -2.92 7.21 -2.90
CA LEU A 114 -1.95 6.12 -3.06
C LEU A 114 -1.99 5.17 -1.85
N PRO A 115 -2.98 4.27 -1.75
CA PRO A 115 -3.03 3.23 -0.71
C PRO A 115 -2.07 2.08 -1.00
N GLY A 116 -0.79 2.29 -0.69
CA GLY A 116 0.30 1.33 -0.91
C GLY A 116 0.67 1.16 -2.39
N GLY A 117 0.38 2.17 -3.21
CA GLY A 117 0.79 2.25 -4.61
C GLY A 117 1.85 3.33 -4.83
N GLU A 118 2.23 3.53 -6.08
CA GLU A 118 3.35 4.39 -6.47
C GLU A 118 2.96 5.35 -7.60
N LEU A 119 3.37 6.62 -7.48
CA LEU A 119 3.35 7.62 -8.55
C LEU A 119 4.81 7.95 -8.91
N GLN A 120 5.21 7.68 -10.15
CA GLN A 120 6.59 7.84 -10.60
C GLN A 120 6.69 8.83 -11.78
N ILE A 121 7.60 9.80 -11.67
CA ILE A 121 7.95 10.74 -12.74
C ILE A 121 9.47 10.72 -12.89
N GLY A 122 9.97 9.85 -13.77
CA GLY A 122 11.39 9.56 -13.90
C GLY A 122 11.97 8.83 -12.68
N THR A 123 13.26 8.53 -12.75
CA THR A 123 14.08 7.98 -11.66
C THR A 123 15.43 8.69 -11.63
N GLU A 124 16.25 8.46 -10.59
CA GLU A 124 17.62 9.00 -10.56
C GLU A 124 18.45 8.50 -11.76
N ALA A 125 18.34 7.21 -12.11
CA ALA A 125 19.08 6.62 -13.22
C ALA A 125 18.52 7.01 -14.60
N LYS A 126 17.22 7.33 -14.66
CA LYS A 126 16.55 7.80 -15.88
C LYS A 126 15.67 9.01 -15.53
N PRO A 127 16.26 10.21 -15.41
CA PRO A 127 15.51 11.41 -15.08
C PRO A 127 14.42 11.67 -16.11
N PHE A 128 13.30 12.26 -15.67
CA PHE A 128 12.27 12.75 -16.57
C PHE A 128 12.79 14.01 -17.27
N THR A 129 12.77 14.03 -18.60
CA THR A 129 13.37 15.08 -19.43
C THR A 129 12.35 16.03 -20.05
N HIS A 130 11.06 15.78 -19.81
CA HIS A 130 9.94 16.63 -20.23
C HIS A 130 9.29 17.36 -19.05
N LYS A 131 8.22 18.13 -19.30
CA LYS A 131 7.41 18.76 -18.25
C LYS A 131 6.26 17.85 -17.84
N ALA A 132 6.21 17.47 -16.57
CA ALA A 132 5.04 16.84 -15.95
C ALA A 132 4.30 17.87 -15.08
N THR A 133 3.03 18.13 -15.37
CA THR A 133 2.18 19.05 -14.60
C THR A 133 1.04 18.28 -13.96
N ILE A 134 0.96 18.28 -12.64
CA ILE A 134 -0.20 17.78 -11.90
C ILE A 134 -0.98 18.99 -11.37
N THR A 135 -2.28 19.05 -11.65
CA THR A 135 -3.18 20.10 -11.16
C THR A 135 -4.26 19.47 -10.31
N LEU A 136 -4.34 19.91 -9.05
CA LEU A 136 -5.33 19.46 -8.07
C LEU A 136 -6.44 20.50 -7.94
N THR A 137 -7.65 20.15 -8.38
CA THR A 137 -8.75 21.09 -8.59
C THR A 137 -9.66 21.24 -7.37
N ASP A 138 -9.99 20.14 -6.71
CA ASP A 138 -10.94 20.05 -5.58
C ASP A 138 -12.24 20.80 -5.89
N LYS A 139 -12.95 20.26 -6.88
CA LYS A 139 -14.27 20.72 -7.33
C LYS A 139 -15.40 20.29 -6.39
N VAL A 140 -15.12 19.39 -5.45
CA VAL A 140 -16.08 18.90 -4.44
C VAL A 140 -15.56 19.25 -3.05
N PRO A 141 -15.90 20.45 -2.52
CA PRO A 141 -15.33 20.92 -1.27
C PRO A 141 -15.88 20.14 -0.07
N GLY A 142 -15.01 19.93 0.93
CA GLY A 142 -15.37 19.29 2.20
C GLY A 142 -15.37 17.76 2.13
N GLU A 143 -14.88 17.16 1.05
CA GLU A 143 -14.59 15.73 1.03
C GLU A 143 -13.50 15.39 2.05
N ASN A 144 -13.47 14.13 2.46
CA ASN A 144 -12.40 13.67 3.32
C ASN A 144 -11.96 12.28 2.90
N ILE A 145 -10.83 12.23 2.24
CA ILE A 145 -10.23 10.99 1.77
C ILE A 145 -9.38 10.42 2.91
N ASN A 146 -9.91 9.43 3.62
CA ASN A 146 -9.22 8.71 4.71
C ASN A 146 -8.64 9.61 5.81
N THR A 147 -9.36 10.65 6.23
CA THR A 147 -8.92 11.66 7.23
C THR A 147 -7.82 12.60 6.74
N MET A 148 -7.49 12.60 5.44
CA MET A 148 -6.35 13.31 4.85
C MET A 148 -6.74 14.60 4.08
N GLY A 149 -8.04 14.91 4.00
CA GLY A 149 -8.59 16.08 3.28
C GLY A 149 -9.15 15.74 1.89
N ASP A 150 -9.51 16.78 1.14
CA ASP A 150 -10.17 16.75 -0.19
C ASP A 150 -9.24 17.13 -1.35
N ARG A 151 -8.10 17.78 -1.06
CA ARG A 151 -7.13 18.23 -2.07
C ARG A 151 -5.71 17.78 -1.73
N GLY A 152 -5.17 16.86 -2.51
CA GLY A 152 -3.78 16.42 -2.28
C GLY A 152 -3.34 15.21 -3.10
N ILE A 153 -2.04 14.92 -2.99
CA ILE A 153 -1.47 13.62 -3.28
C ILE A 153 -1.30 12.91 -1.93
N MET A 154 -2.19 11.98 -1.65
CA MET A 154 -2.40 11.39 -0.32
C MET A 154 -1.84 9.98 -0.29
N MET A 155 -0.79 9.74 0.49
CA MET A 155 -0.14 8.44 0.60
C MET A 155 -0.58 7.72 1.86
N LEU A 156 -1.06 6.49 1.72
CA LEU A 156 -1.34 5.60 2.84
C LEU A 156 -0.46 4.36 2.70
N ARG A 157 0.47 4.15 3.64
CA ARG A 157 1.48 3.05 3.60
C ARG A 157 2.45 3.16 2.40
N GLY A 158 2.97 4.37 2.17
CA GLY A 158 4.06 4.65 1.23
C GLY A 158 5.44 4.59 1.87
#